data_AF-W8ZR11-F1
#
_entry.id   AF-W8ZR11-F1
#
_cell.length_a   1.000
_cell.length_b   1.000
_cell.length_c   1.000
_cell.angle_alpha   90.00
_cell.angle_beta   90.00
_cell.angle_gamma   90.00
#
_symmetry.space_group_name_H-M   'P 1'
#
loop_
_entity.id
_entity.type
_entity.pdbx_description
1 polymer ?
#
loop_
_entity_poly.entity_id
_entity_poly.type
_entity_poly.pdbx_seq_one_letter_code
_entity_poly.pdbx_strand_id
1 'polypeptide(L)'
;MLFMLICLIFIAISIFAIGRAGLSNPYSKGFALAVVLSIVAAGCLAQNYTQSLIPEANDGIGSSNLVAYSIIGEDGWSQEKFRDIFEKSISFTLSLIAAYPVVLIVESKLKKKVTSGA
;
A
#
# COMPACT_ATOMS: atom_id res chain seq x y z
N MET A 1 8.17 -8.88 -2.99
CA MET A 1 6.79 -9.43 -2.87
C MET A 1 6.34 -9.76 -1.43
N LEU A 2 7.23 -10.21 -0.52
CA LEU A 2 6.87 -10.58 0.85
C LEU A 2 6.17 -9.45 1.64
N PHE A 3 6.63 -8.20 1.49
CA PHE A 3 6.03 -7.03 2.13
C PHE A 3 4.54 -6.87 1.79
N MET A 4 4.17 -7.04 0.52
CA MET A 4 2.78 -6.95 0.06
C MET A 4 1.89 -8.02 0.73
N LEU A 5 2.40 -9.24 0.85
CA LEU A 5 1.69 -10.33 1.54
C LEU A 5 1.44 -9.98 3.01
N ILE A 6 2.46 -9.47 3.71
CA ILE A 6 2.35 -9.05 5.12
C ILE A 6 1.30 -7.92 5.26
N CYS A 7 1.33 -6.92 4.38
CA CYS A 7 0.33 -5.85 4.37
C CYS A 7 -1.09 -6.39 4.17
N LEU A 8 -1.30 -7.29 3.22
CA LEU A 8 -2.62 -7.89 2.97
C LEU A 8 -3.13 -8.68 4.17
N ILE A 9 -2.27 -9.50 4.80
CA ILE A 9 -2.62 -10.24 6.03
C ILE A 9 -2.97 -9.27 7.15
N PHE A 10 -2.15 -8.24 7.37
CA PHE A 10 -2.40 -7.23 8.39
C PHE A 10 -3.72 -6.48 8.17
N ILE A 11 -4.04 -6.11 6.93
CA ILE A 11 -5.30 -5.46 6.57
C ILE A 11 -6.48 -6.41 6.82
N ALA A 12 -6.39 -7.67 6.41
CA ALA A 12 -7.44 -8.67 6.62
C ALA A 12 -7.73 -8.89 8.11
N ILE A 13 -6.67 -9.02 8.93
CA ILE A 13 -6.79 -9.14 10.39
C ILE A 13 -7.43 -7.87 10.97
N SER A 14 -7.03 -6.69 10.50
CA SER A 14 -7.59 -5.42 10.96
C SER A 14 -9.08 -5.30 10.65
N ILE A 15 -9.50 -5.64 9.43
CA ILE A 15 -10.91 -5.65 9.02
C ILE A 15 -11.70 -6.62 9.92
N PHE A 16 -11.18 -7.83 10.13
CA PHE A 16 -11.81 -8.83 10.97
C PHE A 16 -11.95 -8.36 12.43
N ALA A 17 -10.89 -7.78 13.00
CA ALA A 17 -10.89 -7.26 14.36
C ALA A 17 -11.89 -6.10 14.54
N ILE A 18 -11.91 -5.14 13.60
CA ILE A 18 -12.84 -4.01 13.62
C ILE A 18 -14.30 -4.49 13.50
N GLY A 19 -14.55 -5.45 12.60
CA GLY A 19 -15.87 -6.07 12.45
C GLY A 19 -16.33 -6.79 13.72
N ARG A 20 -15.43 -7.54 14.37
CA ARG A 20 -15.72 -8.25 15.63
C ARG A 20 -15.94 -7.28 16.80
N ALA A 21 -15.29 -6.13 16.80
CA ALA A 21 -15.46 -5.08 17.80
C ALA A 21 -16.79 -4.29 17.66
N GLY A 22 -17.61 -4.58 16.63
CA GLY A 22 -18.89 -3.89 16.40
C GLY A 22 -18.73 -2.45 15.89
N LEU A 23 -17.52 -2.05 15.47
CA LEU A 23 -17.27 -0.73 14.93
C LEU A 23 -17.88 -0.59 13.53
N SER A 24 -18.40 0.60 13.24
CA SER A 24 -18.91 0.91 11.89
C SER A 24 -17.78 0.93 10.86
N ASN A 25 -18.14 0.55 9.64
CA ASN A 25 -17.35 0.66 8.42
C ASN A 25 -15.97 -0.04 8.46
N PRO A 26 -15.89 -1.34 8.83
CA PRO A 26 -14.63 -2.08 8.88
C PRO A 26 -13.89 -2.13 7.54
N TYR A 27 -14.60 -2.25 6.40
CA TYR A 27 -13.96 -2.35 5.09
C TYR A 27 -13.33 -1.02 4.66
N SER A 28 -14.01 0.11 4.89
CA SER A 28 -13.47 1.44 4.60
C SER A 28 -12.26 1.74 5.45
N LYS A 29 -12.28 1.37 6.74
CA LYS A 29 -11.13 1.54 7.63
C LYS A 29 -9.95 0.65 7.22
N GLY A 30 -10.21 -0.60 6.83
CA GLY A 30 -9.19 -1.48 6.26
C GLY A 30 -8.60 -0.93 4.95
N PHE A 31 -9.45 -0.35 4.10
CA PHE A 31 -9.01 0.30 2.87
C PHE A 31 -8.17 1.56 3.15
N ALA A 32 -8.54 2.36 4.16
CA ALA A 32 -7.73 3.49 4.61
C ALA A 32 -6.35 3.03 5.11
N LEU A 33 -6.27 1.91 5.84
CA LEU A 33 -4.98 1.30 6.22
C LEU A 33 -4.17 0.89 4.98
N ALA A 34 -4.82 0.33 3.96
CA ALA A 34 -4.15 -0.02 2.70
C ALA A 34 -3.56 1.22 2.00
N VAL A 35 -4.29 2.34 1.99
CA VAL A 35 -3.81 3.63 1.47
C VAL A 35 -2.56 4.08 2.24
N VAL A 36 -2.60 4.07 3.57
CA VAL A 36 -1.46 4.48 4.41
C VAL A 36 -0.23 3.61 4.16
N LEU A 37 -0.40 2.29 4.14
CA LEU A 37 0.70 1.36 3.87
C LEU A 37 1.28 1.55 2.46
N SER A 38 0.43 1.84 1.47
CA SER A 38 0.85 2.14 0.10
C SER A 38 1.67 3.43 0.02
N ILE A 39 1.27 4.49 0.76
CA ILE A 39 2.03 5.74 0.85
C ILE A 39 3.41 5.49 1.48
N VAL A 40 3.47 4.73 2.58
CA VAL A 40 4.74 4.38 3.23
C VAL A 40 5.65 3.60 2.29
N ALA A 41 5.10 2.60 1.58
CA ALA A 41 5.85 1.83 0.59
C ALA A 41 6.39 2.71 -0.54
N ALA A 42 5.57 3.61 -1.08
CA ALA A 42 5.98 4.57 -2.10
C ALA A 42 7.10 5.50 -1.59
N GLY A 43 7.05 5.94 -0.33
CA GLY A 43 8.11 6.72 0.31
C GLY A 43 9.43 5.94 0.43
N CYS A 44 9.38 4.67 0.82
CA CYS A 44 10.56 3.80 0.87
C CYS A 44 11.16 3.55 -0.53
N LEU A 45 10.31 3.37 -1.55
CA LEU A 45 10.75 3.24 -2.95
C LEU A 45 11.35 4.54 -3.49
N ALA A 46 10.78 5.69 -3.12
CA ALA A 46 11.32 7.01 -3.47
C ALA A 46 12.73 7.18 -2.87
N GLN A 47 12.90 6.87 -1.58
CA GLN A 47 14.22 6.93 -0.93
C GLN A 47 15.22 5.99 -1.60
N ASN A 48 14.81 4.77 -1.94
CA ASN A 48 15.68 3.82 -2.64
C ASN A 48 16.11 4.37 -4.01
N TYR A 49 15.16 4.92 -4.77
CA TYR A 49 15.46 5.51 -6.07
C TYR A 49 16.39 6.73 -5.94
N THR A 50 16.14 7.66 -5.01
CA THR A 50 17.01 8.83 -4.86
C THR A 50 18.41 8.46 -4.40
N GLN A 51 18.55 7.49 -3.51
CA GLN A 51 19.86 6.97 -3.11
C GLN A 51 20.58 6.27 -4.28
N SER A 52 19.82 5.67 -5.20
CA SER A 52 20.40 5.03 -6.38
C SER A 52 21.03 6.01 -7.39
N LEU A 53 20.67 7.30 -7.29
CA LEU A 53 21.15 8.37 -8.18
C LEU A 53 22.39 9.07 -7.63
N ILE A 54 22.77 8.82 -6.37
CA ILE A 54 23.95 9.44 -5.76
C ILE A 54 25.17 8.64 -6.21
N PRO A 55 26.09 9.24 -6.99
CA PRO A 55 27.31 8.57 -7.43
C PRO A 55 28.11 8.07 -6.21
N GLU A 56 28.72 6.89 -6.31
CA GLU A 56 29.56 6.25 -5.28
C GLU A 56 28.81 5.77 -4.02
N ALA A 57 27.53 6.10 -3.84
CA ALA A 57 26.75 5.67 -2.67
C ALA A 57 25.98 4.36 -2.92
N ASN A 58 25.26 4.28 -4.05
CA ASN A 58 24.53 3.10 -4.50
C ASN A 58 24.28 3.31 -5.98
N ASP A 59 25.18 2.92 -6.88
CA ASP A 59 25.08 3.20 -8.32
C ASP A 59 24.01 2.33 -9.03
N GLY A 60 22.85 2.14 -8.41
CA GLY A 60 21.81 1.21 -8.87
C GLY A 60 22.17 -0.27 -8.72
N ILE A 61 23.28 -0.58 -8.05
CA ILE A 61 23.81 -1.95 -7.84
C ILE A 61 23.24 -2.64 -6.59
N GLY A 62 22.32 -1.97 -5.87
CA GLY A 62 21.89 -2.32 -4.52
C GLY A 62 20.54 -1.71 -4.15
N SER A 63 19.76 -2.40 -3.31
CA SER A 63 18.62 -1.78 -2.62
C SER A 63 19.08 -1.22 -1.27
N SER A 64 18.90 0.09 -1.07
CA SER A 64 19.33 0.79 0.15
C SER A 64 18.27 0.83 1.25
N ASN A 65 17.05 0.36 0.96
CA ASN A 65 15.92 0.35 1.90
C ASN A 65 15.33 -1.08 2.04
N LEU A 66 15.08 -1.54 3.27
CA LEU A 66 14.57 -2.89 3.54
C LEU A 66 13.17 -3.14 2.96
N VAL A 67 12.28 -2.14 3.00
CA VAL A 67 10.93 -2.24 2.42
C VAL A 67 11.04 -2.28 0.90
N ALA A 68 11.87 -1.42 0.30
CA ALA A 68 12.12 -1.45 -1.14
C ALA A 68 12.68 -2.81 -1.59
N TYR A 69 13.68 -3.34 -0.87
CA TYR A 69 14.25 -4.67 -1.10
C TYR A 69 13.16 -5.76 -1.00
N SER A 70 12.33 -5.70 0.04
CA SER A 70 11.22 -6.65 0.24
C SER A 70 10.14 -6.59 -0.84
N ILE A 71 10.05 -5.48 -1.58
CA ILE A 71 9.16 -5.30 -2.73
C ILE A 71 9.83 -5.80 -4.01
N ILE A 72 11.04 -5.29 -4.29
CA ILE A 72 11.80 -5.44 -5.55
C ILE A 72 12.45 -6.83 -5.68
N GLY A 73 12.95 -7.41 -4.59
CA GLY A 73 13.74 -8.65 -4.59
C GLY A 73 15.20 -8.44 -4.99
N GLU A 74 15.94 -9.53 -5.20
CA GLU A 74 17.39 -9.54 -5.49
C GLU A 74 17.74 -9.33 -6.97
N ASP A 75 16.80 -9.55 -7.89
CA ASP A 75 17.15 -9.67 -9.30
C ASP A 75 17.18 -8.32 -10.03
N GLY A 76 18.20 -8.11 -10.87
CA GLY A 76 18.21 -7.11 -11.94
C GLY A 76 18.05 -5.66 -11.47
N TRP A 77 18.78 -5.26 -10.41
CA TRP A 77 18.78 -3.88 -9.94
C TRP A 77 19.38 -2.93 -10.97
N SER A 78 18.69 -1.81 -11.17
CA SER A 78 19.12 -0.69 -11.98
C SER A 78 18.35 0.55 -11.58
N GLN A 79 18.91 1.73 -11.84
CA GLN A 79 18.21 3.01 -11.63
C GLN A 79 16.89 3.07 -12.40
N GLU A 80 16.85 2.48 -13.60
CA GLU A 80 15.63 2.40 -14.41
C GLU A 80 14.56 1.54 -13.75
N LYS A 81 14.92 0.37 -13.23
CA LYS A 81 13.99 -0.51 -12.52
C LYS A 81 13.47 0.15 -11.24
N PHE A 82 14.33 0.84 -10.50
CA PHE A 82 13.92 1.56 -9.30
C PHE A 82 12.96 2.71 -9.61
N ARG A 83 13.22 3.47 -10.67
CA ARG A 83 12.32 4.52 -11.16
C ARG A 83 10.96 3.94 -11.56
N ASP A 84 10.96 2.90 -12.40
CA ASP A 84 9.74 2.26 -12.90
C ASP A 84 8.85 1.73 -11.76
N ILE A 85 9.44 1.03 -10.79
CA ILE A 85 8.69 0.50 -9.63
C ILE A 85 8.17 1.62 -8.74
N PHE A 86 8.96 2.69 -8.54
CA PHE A 86 8.52 3.86 -7.80
C PHE A 86 7.32 4.55 -8.47
N GLU A 87 7.39 4.85 -9.76
CA GLU A 87 6.32 5.52 -10.52
C GLU A 87 5.04 4.69 -10.56
N LYS A 88 5.15 3.36 -10.75
CA LYS A 88 4.01 2.44 -10.66
C LYS A 88 3.39 2.44 -9.27
N SER A 89 4.21 2.49 -8.22
CA SER A 89 3.74 2.51 -6.83
C SER A 89 3.03 3.82 -6.48
N ILE A 90 3.49 4.95 -7.00
CA ILE A 90 2.76 6.23 -6.90
C ILE A 90 1.43 6.16 -7.63
N SER A 91 1.42 5.68 -8.87
CA SER A 91 0.19 5.55 -9.68
C SER A 91 -0.84 4.65 -8.99
N PHE A 92 -0.40 3.54 -8.41
CA PHE A 92 -1.23 2.64 -7.62
C PHE A 92 -1.76 3.32 -6.35
N THR A 93 -0.91 4.02 -5.61
CA THR A 93 -1.30 4.76 -4.39
C THR A 93 -2.35 5.81 -4.69
N LEU A 94 -2.19 6.59 -5.76
CA LEU A 94 -3.18 7.58 -6.21
C LEU A 94 -4.51 6.93 -6.58
N SER A 95 -4.46 5.77 -7.24
CA SER A 95 -5.66 5.00 -7.58
C SER A 95 -6.40 4.51 -6.33
N LEU A 96 -5.67 4.06 -5.30
CA LEU A 96 -6.27 3.72 -4.00
C LEU A 96 -6.91 4.95 -3.34
N ILE A 97 -6.22 6.08 -3.27
CA ILE A 97 -6.77 7.32 -2.71
C ILE A 97 -8.08 7.70 -3.41
N ALA A 98 -8.12 7.63 -4.74
CA ALA A 98 -9.31 7.93 -5.53
C ALA A 98 -10.46 6.91 -5.31
N ALA A 99 -10.13 5.64 -5.05
CA ALA A 99 -11.11 4.59 -4.79
C ALA A 99 -11.69 4.63 -3.36
N TYR A 100 -10.99 5.21 -2.38
CA TYR A 100 -11.42 5.24 -0.99
C TYR A 100 -12.85 5.81 -0.78
N PRO A 101 -13.23 6.98 -1.36
CA PRO A 101 -14.59 7.49 -1.26
C PRO A 101 -15.64 6.52 -1.79
N VAL A 102 -15.33 5.77 -2.86
CA VAL A 102 -16.25 4.78 -3.44
C VAL A 102 -16.50 3.65 -2.44
N VAL A 103 -15.44 3.11 -1.83
CA VAL A 103 -15.55 2.06 -0.81
C VAL A 103 -16.40 2.55 0.38
N LEU A 104 -16.16 3.77 0.84
CA LEU A 104 -16.91 4.38 1.94
C LEU A 104 -18.41 4.53 1.63
N ILE A 105 -18.74 5.00 0.43
CA ILE A 105 -20.13 5.16 -0.01
C ILE A 105 -20.80 3.79 -0.12
N VAL A 106 -20.15 2.81 -0.74
CA VAL A 106 -20.69 1.46 -0.94
C VAL A 106 -20.97 0.80 0.41
N GLU A 107 -20.00 0.80 1.33
CA GLU A 107 -20.17 0.19 2.65
C GLU A 107 -21.28 0.87 3.46
N SER A 108 -21.34 2.20 3.43
CA SER A 108 -22.39 2.97 4.12
C SER A 108 -23.79 2.65 3.58
N LYS A 109 -23.95 2.50 2.25
CA LYS A 109 -25.22 2.13 1.61
C LYS A 109 -25.65 0.70 1.96
N LEU A 110 -24.70 -0.25 1.97
CA LEU A 110 -24.98 -1.63 2.37
C LEU A 110 -25.46 -1.71 3.81
N LYS A 111 -24.82 -0.96 4.72
CA LYS A 111 -25.25 -0.88 6.12
C LYS A 111 -26.68 -0.37 6.25
N LYS A 112 -27.04 0.73 5.57
CA LYS A 112 -28.40 1.30 5.59
C LYS A 112 -29.46 0.33 5.08
N LYS A 113 -29.16 -0.44 4.02
CA LYS A 113 -30.10 -1.43 3.47
C LYS A 113 -30.42 -2.55 4.46
N VAL A 114 -29.42 -3.01 5.21
CA VAL A 114 -29.61 -4.05 6.25
C VAL A 114 -30.49 -3.55 7.39
N THR A 115 -30.34 -2.29 7.82
CA THR A 115 -31.13 -1.73 8.93
C THR A 115 -32.54 -1.28 8.54
N SER A 116 -32.79 -1.03 7.25
CA SER A 116 -34.10 -0.58 6.74
C SER A 116 -35.01 -1.73 6.28
N GLY A 117 -34.49 -2.96 6.19
CA GLY A 117 -35.23 -4.16 5.80
C GLY A 117 -35.45 -5.16 6.94
N ALA A 118 -35.08 -4.77 8.17
CA ALA A 118 -35.38 -5.46 9.43
C ALA A 118 -36.42 -4.65 10.20
#